data_AF-A0A920T2Q5-F1
#
_entry.id   AF-A0A920T2Q5-F1
#
_cell.length_a   1.000
_cell.length_b   1.000
_cell.length_c   1.000
_cell.angle_alpha   90.00
_cell.angle_beta   90.00
_cell.angle_gamma   90.00
#
_symmetry.space_group_name_H-M   'P 1'
#
loop_
_entity.id
_entity.type
_entity.pdbx_description
1 polymer ?
#
loop_
_entity_poly.entity_id
_entity_poly.type
_entity_poly.pdbx_seq_one_letter_code
_entity_poly.pdbx_strand_id
1 'polypeptide(L)'
;MILDLSYSSNAELIVFEVYGDKTITLQNSETIFDDIQDGNAPKISPDGNMVFFMVLEDDGYQITSGDIYLWDSRTGKTDVIADDPEQIEMNPIWISDHLIYYIDLRDGSVNKILLEEH
;
A
#
# COMPACT_ATOMS: atom_id res chain seq x y z
N MET A 1 -13.34 -12.04 5.48
CA MET A 1 -14.07 -10.87 4.93
C MET A 1 -13.13 -10.19 3.95
N ILE A 2 -13.58 -9.74 2.78
CA ILE A 2 -12.73 -8.97 1.87
C ILE A 2 -12.77 -7.51 2.29
N LEU A 3 -11.62 -6.87 2.39
CA LEU A 3 -11.43 -5.47 2.72
C LEU A 3 -10.62 -4.78 1.62
N ASP A 4 -10.77 -3.46 1.53
CA ASP A 4 -9.89 -2.57 0.76
C ASP A 4 -9.64 -2.89 -0.73
N LEU A 5 -10.57 -3.59 -1.38
CA LEU A 5 -10.51 -3.93 -2.80
C LEU A 5 -10.13 -2.73 -3.68
N SER A 6 -9.05 -2.91 -4.45
CA SER A 6 -8.56 -1.98 -5.46
C SER A 6 -8.28 -2.74 -6.75
N TYR A 7 -8.49 -2.11 -7.90
CA TYR A 7 -8.28 -2.72 -9.21
C TYR A 7 -7.86 -1.68 -10.24
N SER A 8 -7.01 -2.08 -11.18
CA SER A 8 -6.65 -1.27 -12.34
C SER A 8 -7.86 -1.06 -13.26
N SER A 9 -7.83 -0.01 -14.09
CA SER A 9 -8.96 0.32 -14.99
C SER A 9 -9.36 -0.79 -15.96
N ASN A 10 -8.41 -1.66 -16.32
CA ASN A 10 -8.62 -2.84 -17.16
C ASN A 10 -8.87 -4.15 -16.38
N ALA A 11 -8.86 -4.09 -15.05
CA ALA A 11 -9.00 -5.22 -14.13
C ALA A 11 -7.96 -6.35 -14.34
N GLU A 12 -6.83 -6.06 -14.99
CA GLU A 12 -5.71 -7.00 -15.10
C GLU A 12 -4.89 -7.07 -13.81
N LEU A 13 -4.96 -6.04 -12.96
CA LEU A 13 -4.39 -6.03 -11.62
C LEU A 13 -5.50 -5.78 -10.61
N ILE A 14 -5.65 -6.66 -9.62
CA ILE A 14 -6.60 -6.53 -8.52
C ILE A 14 -5.87 -6.85 -7.22
N VAL A 15 -6.08 -6.05 -6.18
CA VAL A 15 -5.51 -6.28 -4.85
C VAL A 15 -6.58 -6.08 -3.78
N PHE A 16 -6.58 -6.93 -2.76
CA PHE A 16 -7.48 -6.80 -1.62
C PHE A 16 -6.96 -7.54 -0.38
N GLU A 17 -7.39 -7.06 0.77
CA GLU A 17 -7.13 -7.70 2.06
C GLU A 17 -8.15 -8.80 2.34
N VAL A 18 -7.69 -9.88 2.95
CA VAL A 18 -8.55 -10.90 3.54
C VAL A 18 -8.44 -10.79 5.06
N TYR A 19 -9.53 -10.40 5.73
CA TYR A 19 -9.54 -10.23 7.18
C TYR A 19 -9.02 -11.48 7.92
N GLY A 20 -7.95 -11.31 8.70
CA GLY A 20 -7.29 -12.37 9.46
C GLY A 20 -6.36 -13.26 8.63
N ASP A 21 -6.02 -12.86 7.42
CA ASP A 21 -5.14 -13.56 6.48
C ASP A 21 -4.34 -12.51 5.67
N LYS A 22 -3.49 -12.97 4.76
CA LYS A 22 -2.66 -12.11 3.93
C LYS A 22 -3.46 -11.33 2.87
N THR A 23 -2.85 -10.26 2.37
CA THR A 23 -3.30 -9.56 1.17
C THR A 23 -3.12 -10.44 -0.06
N ILE A 24 -4.12 -10.38 -0.95
CA ILE A 24 -4.15 -11.16 -2.18
C ILE A 24 -4.02 -10.21 -3.37
N THR A 25 -3.07 -10.54 -4.24
CA THR A 25 -2.89 -9.89 -5.53
C THR A 25 -3.27 -10.85 -6.65
N LEU A 26 -4.06 -10.35 -7.60
CA LEU A 26 -4.38 -11.04 -8.85
C LEU A 26 -3.79 -10.24 -9.99
N GLN A 27 -2.99 -10.89 -10.84
CA GLN A 27 -2.47 -10.31 -12.06
C GLN A 27 -2.83 -11.21 -13.25
N ASN A 28 -3.48 -10.68 -14.27
CA ASN A 28 -3.91 -11.42 -15.46
C ASN A 28 -4.72 -12.69 -15.14
N SER A 29 -5.60 -12.62 -14.14
CA SER A 29 -6.40 -13.75 -13.62
C SER A 29 -5.60 -14.86 -12.91
N GLU A 30 -4.32 -14.62 -12.59
CA GLU A 30 -3.49 -15.51 -11.79
C GLU A 30 -3.27 -14.91 -10.40
N THR A 31 -3.27 -15.74 -9.37
CA THR A 31 -2.98 -15.30 -7.99
C THR A 31 -1.48 -15.27 -7.74
N ILE A 32 -0.99 -14.14 -7.23
CA ILE A 32 0.38 -13.95 -6.77
C ILE A 32 0.35 -13.97 -5.23
N PHE A 33 1.24 -14.77 -4.62
CA PHE A 33 1.17 -15.09 -3.20
C PHE A 33 2.25 -14.46 -2.31
N ASP A 34 3.31 -13.88 -2.91
CA ASP A 34 4.55 -13.48 -2.20
C ASP A 34 4.92 -11.99 -2.38
N ASP A 35 4.03 -11.16 -2.94
CA ASP A 35 4.34 -9.76 -3.25
C ASP A 35 4.17 -8.81 -2.06
N ILE A 36 2.92 -8.59 -1.64
CA ILE A 36 2.51 -7.59 -0.65
C ILE A 36 2.36 -8.22 0.74
N GLN A 37 2.18 -9.54 0.80
CA GLN A 37 2.09 -10.34 2.03
C GLN A 37 1.09 -9.74 3.04
N ASP A 38 1.56 -9.26 4.19
CA ASP A 38 0.73 -8.73 5.27
C ASP A 38 0.42 -7.22 5.10
N GLY A 39 0.67 -6.67 3.91
CA GLY A 39 0.44 -5.26 3.62
C GLY A 39 -1.02 -4.82 3.78
N ASN A 40 -1.23 -3.77 4.54
CA ASN A 40 -2.55 -3.21 4.87
C ASN A 40 -2.97 -2.10 3.91
N ALA A 41 -4.29 -1.97 3.73
CA ALA A 41 -5.00 -1.02 2.87
C ALA A 41 -4.36 -0.82 1.48
N PRO A 42 -4.08 -1.89 0.72
CA PRO A 42 -3.39 -1.77 -0.55
C PRO A 42 -4.21 -0.97 -1.57
N LYS A 43 -3.57 -0.08 -2.33
CA LYS A 43 -4.23 0.62 -3.46
C LYS A 43 -3.34 0.70 -4.68
N ILE A 44 -3.94 0.38 -5.82
CA ILE A 44 -3.33 0.47 -7.14
C ILE A 44 -3.24 1.93 -7.60
N SER A 45 -2.12 2.30 -8.21
CA SER A 45 -1.88 3.61 -8.83
C SER A 45 -2.85 3.88 -10.01
N PRO A 46 -3.08 5.14 -10.38
CA PRO A 46 -3.98 5.47 -11.50
C PRO A 46 -3.60 4.81 -12.83
N ASP A 47 -2.31 4.67 -13.14
CA ASP A 47 -1.79 3.99 -14.33
C ASP A 47 -1.89 2.44 -14.27
N GLY A 48 -2.18 1.89 -13.10
CA GLY A 48 -2.37 0.45 -12.90
C GLY A 48 -1.10 -0.37 -12.69
N ASN A 49 0.07 0.25 -12.55
CA ASN A 49 1.35 -0.48 -12.49
C ASN A 49 1.91 -0.64 -11.07
N MET A 50 1.58 0.26 -10.16
CA MET A 50 2.11 0.29 -8.80
C MET A 50 1.03 0.01 -7.77
N VAL A 51 1.42 -0.51 -6.61
CA VAL A 51 0.55 -0.69 -5.46
C VAL A 51 1.26 -0.16 -4.22
N PHE A 52 0.70 0.86 -3.56
CA PHE A 52 1.16 1.11 -2.20
C PHE A 52 0.45 0.18 -1.23
N PHE A 53 1.09 -0.05 -0.09
CA PHE A 53 0.50 -0.70 1.07
C PHE A 53 1.22 -0.25 2.34
N MET A 54 0.58 -0.42 3.49
CA MET A 54 1.18 -0.10 4.78
C MET A 54 1.67 -1.38 5.46
N VAL A 55 2.74 -1.29 6.23
CA VAL A 55 3.10 -2.32 7.21
C VAL A 55 2.95 -1.69 8.58
N LEU A 56 2.04 -2.24 9.38
CA LEU A 56 1.69 -1.71 10.70
C LEU A 56 2.08 -2.72 11.78
N GLU A 57 2.67 -2.24 12.88
CA GLU A 57 2.88 -3.05 14.07
C GLU A 57 2.04 -2.53 15.22
N ASP A 58 1.47 -3.43 16.02
CA ASP A 58 0.71 -3.10 17.23
C ASP A 58 1.16 -3.92 18.45
N ASP A 59 0.82 -3.46 19.64
CA ASP A 59 1.09 -4.14 20.92
C ASP A 59 -0.15 -4.87 21.47
N GLY A 60 -1.17 -5.08 20.64
CA GLY A 60 -2.49 -5.58 21.01
C GLY A 60 -3.45 -4.53 21.57
N TYR A 61 -3.03 -3.27 21.76
CA TYR A 61 -3.86 -2.16 22.22
C TYR A 61 -3.83 -0.97 21.26
N GLN A 62 -2.67 -0.66 20.69
CA GLN A 62 -2.47 0.47 19.80
C GLN A 62 -1.44 0.16 18.71
N ILE A 63 -1.55 0.87 17.59
CA ILE A 63 -0.52 0.90 16.56
C ILE A 63 0.72 1.60 17.14
N THR A 64 1.88 1.01 16.91
CA THR A 64 3.19 1.41 17.46
C THR A 64 4.17 1.88 16.38
N SER A 65 4.02 1.39 15.16
CA SER A 65 4.78 1.80 13.97
C SER A 65 3.89 1.66 12.73
N GLY A 66 4.24 2.40 11.67
CA GLY A 66 3.54 2.31 10.40
C GLY A 66 4.40 2.87 9.28
N ASP A 67 4.76 2.02 8.33
CA ASP A 67 5.57 2.40 7.17
C ASP A 67 4.73 2.28 5.90
N ILE A 68 5.08 3.04 4.85
CA ILE A 68 4.45 2.94 3.53
C ILE A 68 5.45 2.34 2.54
N TYR A 69 5.02 1.26 1.90
CA TYR A 69 5.76 0.55 0.86
C TYR A 69 5.09 0.73 -0.50
N LEU A 70 5.88 0.56 -1.56
CA LEU A 70 5.46 0.60 -2.95
C LEU A 70 5.93 -0.66 -3.66
N TRP A 71 4.99 -1.41 -4.23
CA TRP A 71 5.26 -2.58 -5.06
C TRP A 71 5.01 -2.29 -6.54
N ASP A 72 5.97 -2.63 -7.39
CA ASP A 72 5.87 -2.54 -8.85
C ASP A 72 5.43 -3.88 -9.45
N SER A 73 4.20 -3.94 -9.95
CA SER A 73 3.60 -5.15 -10.51
C SER A 73 4.31 -5.68 -11.77
N ARG A 74 5.13 -4.86 -12.43
CA ARG A 74 5.87 -5.24 -13.65
C ARG A 74 7.20 -5.92 -13.32
N THR A 75 7.79 -5.55 -12.19
CA THR A 75 9.13 -6.05 -11.79
C THR A 75 9.09 -6.97 -10.57
N GLY A 76 8.00 -6.95 -9.81
CA GLY A 76 7.86 -7.64 -8.54
C GLY A 76 8.67 -7.02 -7.40
N LYS A 77 9.28 -5.84 -7.61
CA LYS A 77 10.08 -5.16 -6.59
C LYS A 77 9.21 -4.39 -5.61
N THR A 78 9.66 -4.34 -4.37
CA THR A 78 9.07 -3.56 -3.29
C THR A 78 10.11 -2.60 -2.75
N ASP A 79 9.77 -1.31 -2.70
CA ASP A 79 10.57 -0.25 -2.12
C ASP A 79 9.82 0.38 -0.93
N VAL A 80 10.55 0.83 0.09
CA VAL A 80 9.98 1.65 1.16
C VAL A 80 9.98 3.11 0.73
N ILE A 81 8.85 3.81 0.89
CA ILE A 81 8.68 5.19 0.44
C ILE A 81 8.40 6.18 1.59
N ALA A 82 8.08 5.68 2.78
CA ALA A 82 8.10 6.42 4.04
C ALA A 82 8.32 5.45 5.23
N ASP A 83 9.30 5.75 6.07
CA ASP A 83 9.78 4.93 7.21
C ASP A 83 10.37 5.78 8.35
N ASP A 84 9.79 6.95 8.63
CA ASP A 84 10.29 7.83 9.69
C ASP A 84 9.92 7.26 11.07
N PRO A 85 10.89 6.86 11.92
CA PRO A 85 10.60 6.29 13.23
C PRO A 85 9.88 7.25 14.20
N GLU A 86 9.88 8.55 13.89
CA GLU A 86 9.16 9.56 14.67
C GLU A 86 7.70 9.73 14.21
N GLN A 87 7.29 9.11 13.11
CA GLN A 87 5.93 9.12 12.57
C GLN A 87 5.28 7.73 12.69
N ILE A 88 3.98 7.68 12.44
CA ILE A 88 3.24 6.45 12.13
C ILE A 88 2.47 6.74 10.84
N GLU A 89 3.09 6.44 9.71
CA GLU A 89 2.60 6.76 8.38
C GLU A 89 1.42 5.88 7.99
N MET A 90 0.27 6.51 7.76
CA MET A 90 -0.98 5.80 7.56
C MET A 90 -1.88 6.41 6.50
N ASN A 91 -2.83 5.60 6.04
CA ASN A 91 -3.90 5.93 5.10
C ASN A 91 -3.41 6.71 3.87
N PRO A 92 -2.38 6.21 3.14
CA PRO A 92 -1.96 6.83 1.91
C PRO A 92 -3.08 6.88 0.87
N ILE A 93 -3.04 7.89 0.00
CA ILE A 93 -3.92 8.04 -1.15
C ILE A 93 -3.13 8.51 -2.37
N TRP A 94 -3.42 7.92 -3.53
CA TRP A 94 -2.91 8.38 -4.80
C TRP A 94 -3.64 9.67 -5.24
N ILE A 95 -2.90 10.70 -5.59
CA ILE A 95 -3.42 11.91 -6.25
C ILE A 95 -3.09 11.90 -7.74
N SER A 96 -1.93 11.36 -8.09
CA SER A 96 -1.48 11.04 -9.45
C SER A 96 -0.49 9.88 -9.39
N ASP A 97 0.02 9.41 -10.53
CA ASP A 97 1.03 8.33 -10.57
C ASP A 97 2.32 8.63 -9.80
N HIS A 98 2.57 9.91 -9.49
CA HIS A 98 3.80 10.36 -8.83
C HIS A 98 3.56 11.09 -7.50
N LEU A 99 2.31 11.27 -7.07
CA LEU A 99 1.99 12.04 -5.87
C LEU A 99 1.07 11.25 -4.95
N ILE A 100 1.56 10.99 -3.75
CA ILE A 100 0.83 10.35 -2.66
C ILE A 100 0.70 11.34 -1.51
N TYR A 101 -0.47 11.38 -0.86
CA TYR A 101 -0.63 11.98 0.46
C TYR A 101 -0.89 10.91 1.49
N TYR A 102 -0.43 11.13 2.72
CA TYR A 102 -0.68 10.25 3.86
C TYR A 102 -0.84 11.07 5.14
N ILE A 103 -1.28 10.43 6.21
CA ILE A 103 -1.36 11.04 7.54
C ILE A 103 -0.27 10.47 8.45
N ASP A 104 0.26 11.28 9.35
CA ASP A 104 0.92 10.75 10.55
C ASP A 104 -0.16 10.53 11.63
N LEU A 105 -0.31 9.29 12.11
CA LEU A 105 -1.28 8.97 13.16
C LEU A 105 -0.97 9.70 14.48
N ARG A 106 0.30 10.02 14.77
CA ARG A 106 0.72 10.57 16.07
C ARG A 106 0.16 11.96 16.32
N ASP A 107 0.21 12.83 15.31
CA ASP A 107 -0.22 14.22 15.42
C ASP A 107 -1.35 14.61 14.46
N GLY A 108 -1.72 13.72 13.53
CA GLY A 108 -2.77 13.94 12.54
C GLY A 108 -2.36 14.87 11.40
N SER A 109 -1.07 15.16 11.24
CA SER A 109 -0.55 15.94 10.13
C SER A 109 -0.76 15.23 8.79
N VAL A 110 -0.83 16.00 7.71
CA VAL A 110 -0.98 15.51 6.34
C VAL A 110 0.31 15.78 5.59
N ASN A 111 0.96 14.70 5.15
CA ASN A 111 2.26 14.72 4.49
C ASN A 111 2.12 14.23 3.04
N LYS A 112 3.19 14.38 2.25
CA LYS A 112 3.20 13.97 0.84
C LYS A 112 4.49 13.28 0.45
N ILE A 113 4.40 12.38 -0.51
CA ILE A 113 5.52 11.71 -1.18
C ILE A 113 5.44 12.06 -2.66
N LEU A 114 6.57 12.49 -3.23
CA LEU A 114 6.73 12.68 -4.67
C LEU A 114 7.64 11.56 -5.18
N LEU A 115 7.11 10.66 -6.01
CA LEU A 115 7.89 9.61 -6.64
C LEU A 115 8.69 10.19 -7.82
N GLU A 116 9.91 9.68 -8.05
CA GLU A 116 10.68 10.10 -9.22
C GLU A 116 10.03 9.58 -10.52
N GLU A 117 10.07 10.39 -11.57
CA GLU A 117 9.69 9.95 -12.92
C GLU A 117 10.79 9.05 -13.48
N HIS A 118 10.44 7.82 -13.89
CA HIS A 118 11.34 6.89 -14.57
C HIS A 118 11.31 7.05 -16.09
#